data_AF-A0A535P4Q9-F1
#
_entry.id   AF-A0A535P4Q9-F1
#
_cell.length_a   1.000
_cell.length_b   1.000
_cell.length_c   1.000
_cell.angle_alpha   90.00
_cell.angle_beta   90.00
_cell.angle_gamma   90.00
#
_symmetry.space_group_name_H-M   'P 1'
#
loop_
_entity.id
_entity.type
_entity.pdbx_description
1 polymer ?
#
loop_
_entity_poly.entity_id
_entity_poly.type
_entity_poly.pdbx_seq_one_letter_code
_entity_poly.pdbx_strand_id
1 'polypeptide(L)'
;GIRLVPGSVVAGAPGQLSVEDTPLADPFQVDALGSSAALTGTLTRAGGMIAQFRATFPDAQLTVTPVDRISLPATKRNLVPGHGTPRL
;
A
#
# COMPACT_ATOMS: atom_id res chain seq x y z
N GLY A 1 9.99 -2.78 -7.37
CA GLY A 1 8.85 -2.40 -6.51
C GLY A 1 9.25 -1.28 -5.59
N ILE A 2 8.28 -0.50 -5.12
CA ILE A 2 8.48 0.64 -4.21
C ILE A 2 8.20 0.14 -2.79
N ARG A 3 9.11 0.42 -1.84
CA ARG A 3 8.89 0.05 -0.43
C ARG A 3 8.26 1.22 0.31
N LEU A 4 7.02 1.04 0.77
CA LEU A 4 6.35 2.03 1.61
C LEU A 4 7.02 2.11 2.99
N VAL A 5 7.24 3.33 3.44
CA VAL A 5 7.82 3.68 4.75
C VAL A 5 7.00 4.82 5.37
N PRO A 6 7.17 5.12 6.67
CA PRO A 6 6.56 6.32 7.24
C PRO A 6 6.92 7.56 6.44
N GLY A 7 5.90 8.36 6.11
CA GLY A 7 6.06 9.56 5.28
C GLY A 7 6.04 9.31 3.77
N SER A 8 5.85 8.07 3.30
CA SER A 8 5.58 7.82 1.88
C SER A 8 4.32 8.55 1.42
N VAL A 9 4.41 9.23 0.28
CA VAL A 9 3.32 10.02 -0.32
C VAL A 9 2.85 9.36 -1.62
N VAL A 10 1.52 9.30 -1.77
CA VAL A 10 0.85 8.94 -3.02
C VAL A 10 0.21 10.20 -3.60
N ALA A 11 0.41 10.45 -4.88
CA ALA A 11 -0.13 11.62 -5.58
C ALA A 11 -0.58 11.25 -7.01
N GLY A 12 -1.24 12.20 -7.67
CA GLY A 12 -1.70 12.06 -9.05
C GLY A 12 -3.20 11.82 -9.19
N ALA A 13 -3.69 12.00 -10.41
CA ALA A 13 -5.06 11.68 -10.78
C ALA A 13 -5.22 10.16 -11.03
N PRO A 14 -6.45 9.62 -11.08
CA PRO A 14 -6.69 8.25 -11.55
C PRO A 14 -5.98 7.98 -12.90
N GLY A 15 -5.28 6.86 -13.00
CA GLY A 15 -4.46 6.50 -14.18
C GLY A 15 -3.07 7.18 -14.25
N GLN A 16 -2.76 8.11 -13.35
CA GLN A 16 -1.47 8.80 -13.26
C GLN A 16 -0.89 8.77 -11.83
N LEU A 17 -1.27 7.76 -11.05
CA LEU A 17 -0.81 7.64 -9.68
C LEU A 17 0.71 7.47 -9.62
N SER A 18 1.35 8.13 -8.66
CA SER A 18 2.76 7.96 -8.34
C SER A 18 2.96 7.77 -6.84
N VAL A 19 4.06 7.12 -6.48
CA VAL A 19 4.53 6.99 -5.09
C VAL A 19 5.96 7.48 -5.03
N GLU A 20 6.24 8.47 -4.19
CA GLU A 20 7.56 9.15 -4.13
C GLU A 20 8.06 9.53 -5.54
N ASP A 21 7.21 10.22 -6.31
CA ASP A 21 7.45 10.64 -7.70
C ASP A 21 7.71 9.51 -8.71
N THR A 22 7.53 8.25 -8.31
CA THR A 22 7.64 7.09 -9.21
C THR A 22 6.26 6.71 -9.72
N PRO A 23 5.97 6.83 -11.03
CA PRO A 23 4.67 6.46 -11.59
C PRO A 23 4.34 4.98 -11.40
N LEU A 24 3.07 4.68 -11.13
CA LEU A 24 2.53 3.33 -11.11
C LEU A 24 1.86 3.01 -12.46
N ALA A 25 2.14 1.83 -12.99
CA ALA A 25 1.41 1.29 -14.13
C ALA A 25 0.04 0.74 -13.68
N ASP A 26 -0.90 0.64 -14.62
CA ASP A 26 -2.17 -0.06 -14.43
C ASP A 26 -2.18 -1.34 -15.30
N PRO A 27 -2.26 -2.55 -14.72
CA PRO A 27 -2.47 -2.86 -13.29
C PRO A 27 -1.19 -2.78 -12.44
N PHE A 28 -1.37 -2.60 -11.13
CA PHE A 28 -0.31 -2.72 -10.12
C PHE A 28 -0.72 -3.63 -8.96
N GLN A 29 0.26 -4.08 -8.19
CA GLN A 29 0.09 -4.97 -7.03
C GLN A 29 0.64 -4.32 -5.76
N VAL A 30 -0.08 -4.53 -4.65
CA VAL A 30 0.37 -4.14 -3.31
C VAL A 30 0.53 -5.40 -2.48
N ASP A 31 1.78 -5.64 -2.05
CA ASP A 31 2.14 -6.75 -1.20
C ASP A 31 2.24 -6.28 0.26
N ALA A 32 1.60 -7.02 1.17
CA ALA A 32 1.57 -6.68 2.60
C ALA A 32 1.90 -7.89 3.47
N LEU A 33 2.68 -7.67 4.52
CA LEU A 33 2.94 -8.64 5.57
C LEU A 33 2.02 -8.38 6.76
N GLY A 34 1.43 -9.43 7.32
CA GLY A 34 0.55 -9.38 8.47
C GLY A 34 -0.26 -10.66 8.62
N SER A 35 -1.21 -10.68 9.57
CA SER A 35 -2.19 -11.77 9.63
C SER A 35 -3.06 -11.72 8.38
N SER A 36 -2.93 -12.74 7.53
CA SER A 36 -3.68 -12.86 6.28
C SER A 36 -5.20 -12.77 6.49
N ALA A 37 -5.70 -13.42 7.55
CA ALA A 37 -7.11 -13.35 7.95
C ALA A 37 -7.54 -11.94 8.37
N ALA A 38 -6.71 -11.23 9.15
CA ALA A 38 -7.02 -9.88 9.60
C ALA A 38 -6.98 -8.87 8.44
N LEU A 39 -5.97 -8.94 7.57
CA LEU A 39 -5.87 -8.07 6.39
C LEU A 39 -7.06 -8.29 5.45
N THR A 40 -7.37 -9.55 5.13
CA THR A 40 -8.51 -9.87 4.27
C THR A 40 -9.81 -9.36 4.89
N GLY A 41 -10.07 -9.70 6.16
CA GLY A 41 -11.30 -9.30 6.85
C GLY A 41 -11.49 -7.78 6.95
N THR A 42 -10.42 -7.02 7.20
CA THR A 42 -10.51 -5.55 7.27
C THR A 42 -10.75 -4.91 5.90
N LEU A 43 -10.13 -5.43 4.85
CA LEU A 43 -10.27 -4.94 3.48
C LEU A 43 -11.65 -5.25 2.88
N THR A 44 -12.16 -6.46 3.11
CA THR A 44 -13.36 -6.98 2.43
C THR A 44 -14.65 -6.89 3.25
N ARG A 45 -14.62 -6.40 4.49
CA ARG A 45 -15.86 -6.25 5.29
C ARG A 45 -16.88 -5.35 4.58
N ALA A 46 -18.16 -5.61 4.82
CA ALA A 46 -19.24 -4.74 4.33
C ALA A 46 -19.03 -3.29 4.79
N GLY A 47 -19.15 -2.34 3.85
CA GLY A 47 -18.87 -0.93 4.09
C GLY A 47 -17.40 -0.59 4.37
N GLY A 48 -16.48 -1.56 4.26
CA GLY A 48 -15.04 -1.38 4.37
C GLY A 48 -14.42 -0.68 3.16
N MET A 49 -13.09 -0.58 3.15
CA MET A 49 -12.37 0.22 2.15
C MET A 49 -12.65 -0.24 0.71
N ILE A 50 -12.67 -1.54 0.43
CA ILE A 50 -12.93 -2.05 -0.93
C ILE A 50 -14.36 -1.75 -1.37
N ALA A 51 -15.33 -1.90 -0.47
CA ALA A 51 -16.73 -1.60 -0.77
C ALA A 51 -16.92 -0.11 -1.11
N GLN A 52 -16.29 0.78 -0.33
CA GLN A 52 -16.32 2.22 -0.59
C GLN A 52 -15.59 2.58 -1.89
N PHE A 53 -14.42 1.99 -2.13
CA PHE A 53 -13.65 2.21 -3.35
C PHE A 53 -14.44 1.82 -4.61
N ARG A 54 -15.09 0.66 -4.61
CA ARG A 54 -15.95 0.21 -5.72
C ARG A 54 -17.20 1.07 -5.90
N ALA A 55 -17.72 1.67 -4.84
CA ALA A 55 -18.83 2.61 -4.95
C ALA A 55 -18.41 3.93 -5.62
N THR A 56 -17.19 4.40 -5.36
CA THR A 56 -16.64 5.61 -6.00
C THR A 56 -16.13 5.35 -7.42
N PHE A 57 -15.54 4.17 -7.66
CA PHE A 57 -14.96 3.77 -8.95
C PHE A 57 -15.51 2.41 -9.40
N PRO A 58 -16.73 2.36 -9.97
CA PRO A 58 -17.41 1.10 -10.30
C PRO A 58 -16.67 0.23 -11.31
N ASP A 59 -15.92 0.85 -12.22
CA ASP A 59 -15.16 0.16 -13.27
C ASP A 59 -13.80 -0.35 -12.79
N ALA A 60 -13.35 0.06 -11.60
CA ALA A 60 -12.05 -0.34 -11.07
C ALA A 60 -12.09 -1.78 -10.54
N GLN A 61 -11.13 -2.59 -10.98
CA GLN A 61 -10.98 -3.96 -10.53
C GLN A 61 -9.98 -4.03 -9.37
N LEU A 62 -10.40 -4.63 -8.26
CA LEU A 62 -9.56 -4.84 -7.09
C LEU A 62 -9.82 -6.22 -6.50
N THR A 63 -8.74 -6.99 -6.38
CA THR A 63 -8.72 -8.36 -5.82
C THR A 63 -7.80 -8.42 -4.62
N VAL A 64 -8.19 -9.20 -3.61
CA VAL A 64 -7.34 -9.51 -2.45
C VAL A 64 -7.03 -11.00 -2.49
N THR A 65 -5.75 -11.33 -2.49
CA THR A 65 -5.29 -12.72 -2.51
C THR A 65 -4.55 -13.01 -1.20
N PRO A 66 -5.15 -13.78 -0.29
CA PRO A 66 -4.47 -14.33 0.87
C PRO A 66 -3.25 -15.15 0.44
N VAL A 67 -2.10 -14.92 1.08
CA VAL A 67 -0.88 -15.70 0.85
C VAL A 67 -0.28 -16.14 2.18
N ASP A 68 0.19 -17.38 2.25
CA ASP A 68 0.78 -17.93 3.48
C ASP A 68 2.22 -17.47 3.71
N ARG A 69 2.93 -17.18 2.61
CA ARG A 69 4.31 -16.71 2.63
C ARG A 69 4.55 -15.71 1.51
N ILE A 70 5.12 -14.58 1.88
CA ILE A 70 5.61 -13.56 0.95
C ILE A 70 6.94 -13.01 1.45
N SER A 71 7.82 -12.62 0.53
CA SER A 71 9.07 -11.95 0.85
C SER A 71 8.99 -10.50 0.41
N LEU A 72 9.07 -9.58 1.37
CA LEU A 72 9.09 -8.14 1.11
C LEU A 72 10.47 -7.57 1.43
N PRO A 73 11.27 -7.14 0.43
CA PRO A 73 12.60 -6.60 0.68
C PRO A 73 12.52 -5.35 1.54
N ALA A 74 13.40 -5.24 2.53
CA ALA A 74 13.49 -4.07 3.40
C ALA A 74 13.74 -2.79 2.60
N THR A 75 13.42 -1.64 3.19
CA THR A 75 13.69 -0.36 2.54
C THR A 75 15.20 -0.14 2.38
N LYS A 76 15.59 0.46 1.26
CA LYS A 76 16.95 0.96 1.04
C LYS A 76 17.12 2.42 1.48
N ARG A 77 16.01 3.11 1.82
CA ARG A 77 16.03 4.50 2.29
C ARG A 77 16.61 4.55 3.70
N ASN A 78 17.55 5.47 3.91
CA ASN A 78 18.02 5.78 5.27
C ASN A 78 16.91 6.48 6.04
N LEU A 79 16.44 5.86 7.13
CA LEU A 79 15.38 6.40 7.99
C LEU A 79 15.92 7.05 9.27
N VAL A 80 17.23 7.21 9.40
CA VAL A 80 17.83 7.94 10.54
C VAL A 80 17.35 9.40 10.50
N PRO A 81 16.82 9.94 11.62
CA PRO A 81 16.43 11.34 11.67
C PRO A 81 17.59 12.27 11.34
N GLY A 82 17.41 13.18 10.37
CA GLY A 82 18.46 14.12 9.97
C GLY A 82 18.76 15.21 11.01
N HIS A 83 17.76 15.58 11.81
CA HIS A 83 17.85 16.64 12.83
C HIS A 83 17.38 16.18 14.22
N GLY A 84 16.99 14.92 14.35
CA GLY A 84 16.61 14.33 15.63
C GLY A 84 17.79 13.56 16.21
N THR A 85 18.09 13.76 17.48
CA THR A 85 19.06 12.95 18.22
C THR A 85 18.30 11.97 19.12
N PRO A 86 18.27 10.67 18.79
CA PRO A 86 17.71 9.66 19.69
C PRO A 86 18.50 9.69 21.01
N ARG A 87 17.78 9.67 22.13
CA ARG A 87 18.36 9.50 23.47
C ARG A 87 17.71 8.29 24.14
N LEU A 88 18.50 7.57 24.93
CA LEU A 88 18.06 6.46 25.78
C LEU A 88 17.41 6.99 27.05
#